data_AF-U9VV55-F1
#
_entry.id   AF-U9VV55-F1
#
_cell.length_a   1.000
_cell.length_b   1.000
_cell.length_c   1.000
_cell.angle_alpha   90.00
_cell.angle_beta   90.00
_cell.angle_gamma   90.00
#
_symmetry.space_group_name_H-M   'P 1'
#
loop_
_entity.id
_entity.type
_entity.pdbx_description
1 polymer ?
#
loop_
_entity_poly.entity_id
_entity_poly.type
_entity_poly.pdbx_seq_one_letter_code
_entity_poly.pdbx_strand_id
1 'polypeptide(L)'
;MPRLKGGSNELENLALACFGCNGRKQAKTQAIDPETGEMANLYNPRTQRWVDHFCWNKDTTRILGKTPTGRATIEALSLNRTNVVNLRRLLASVGLHPPQY
;
A
#
# COMPACT_ATOMS: atom_id res chain seq x y z
N MET A 1 5.96 5.89 -12.51
CA MET A 1 5.52 7.30 -12.51
C MET A 1 4.16 7.44 -13.20
N PRO A 2 3.21 8.26 -12.71
CA PRO A 2 1.92 8.48 -13.38
C PRO A 2 2.05 9.27 -14.70
N ARG A 3 1.12 9.09 -15.64
CA ARG A 3 1.09 9.86 -16.91
C ARG A 3 1.02 11.37 -16.70
N LEU A 4 0.26 11.84 -15.70
CA LEU A 4 0.20 13.27 -15.32
C LEU A 4 1.56 13.85 -14.88
N LYS A 5 2.56 12.99 -14.62
CA LYS A 5 3.93 13.37 -14.32
C LYS A 5 4.92 12.88 -15.39
N GLY A 6 4.45 12.58 -16.60
CA GLY A 6 5.29 12.14 -17.73
C GLY A 6 5.64 10.65 -17.75
N GLY A 7 4.98 9.81 -16.93
CA GLY A 7 5.19 8.36 -16.98
C GLY A 7 4.53 7.69 -18.19
N SER A 8 5.07 6.56 -18.64
CA SER A 8 4.53 5.76 -19.75
C SER A 8 3.33 4.89 -19.35
N ASN A 9 2.69 4.26 -20.31
CA ASN A 9 1.70 3.19 -20.11
C ASN A 9 2.29 1.78 -20.33
N GLU A 10 3.61 1.68 -20.45
CA GLU A 10 4.33 0.40 -20.57
C GLU A 10 4.19 -0.43 -19.30
N LEU A 11 4.21 -1.75 -19.46
CA LEU A 11 3.92 -2.71 -18.39
C LEU A 11 4.82 -2.53 -17.16
N GLU A 12 6.10 -2.19 -17.39
CA GLU A 12 7.12 -1.94 -16.38
C GLU A 12 6.78 -0.75 -15.49
N ASN A 13 5.99 0.20 -16.01
CA ASN A 13 5.55 1.39 -15.29
C ASN A 13 4.15 1.24 -14.65
N LEU A 14 3.44 0.14 -14.94
CA LEU A 14 2.14 -0.19 -14.34
C LEU A 14 2.32 -1.10 -13.13
N ALA A 15 1.35 -1.15 -12.21
CA ALA A 15 1.32 -2.13 -11.13
C ALA A 15 -0.11 -2.59 -10.90
N LEU A 16 -0.30 -3.87 -10.57
CA LEU A 16 -1.62 -4.40 -10.25
C LEU A 16 -2.16 -3.73 -8.98
N ALA A 17 -3.36 -3.18 -9.09
CA ALA A 17 -4.04 -2.54 -7.98
C ALA A 17 -5.55 -2.73 -8.12
N CYS A 18 -6.24 -2.93 -7.00
CA CYS A 18 -7.70 -2.91 -7.00
C CYS A 18 -8.23 -1.50 -7.26
N PHE A 19 -9.49 -1.40 -7.69
CA PHE A 19 -10.15 -0.11 -7.97
C PHE A 19 -10.01 0.88 -6.80
N GLY A 20 -10.23 0.42 -5.56
CA GLY A 20 -10.14 1.27 -4.37
C GLY A 20 -8.73 1.79 -4.07
N CYS A 21 -7.69 0.98 -4.30
CA CYS A 21 -6.30 1.41 -4.07
C CYS A 21 -5.82 2.32 -5.21
N ASN A 22 -6.10 1.94 -6.47
CA ASN A 22 -5.76 2.75 -7.63
C ASN A 22 -6.45 4.13 -7.58
N GLY A 23 -7.74 4.15 -7.23
CA GLY A 23 -8.53 5.37 -7.12
C GLY A 23 -8.08 6.32 -6.00
N ARG A 24 -7.41 5.82 -4.95
CA ARG A 24 -6.81 6.66 -3.89
C ARG A 24 -5.41 7.15 -4.25
N LYS A 25 -4.63 6.30 -4.94
CA LYS A 25 -3.29 6.63 -5.40
C LYS A 25 -3.33 7.74 -6.45
N GLN A 26 -4.17 7.60 -7.48
CA GLN A 26 -4.22 8.54 -8.61
C GLN A 26 -2.80 8.87 -9.11
N ALA A 27 -2.50 10.15 -9.32
CA ALA A 27 -1.18 10.66 -9.68
C ALA A 27 -0.27 10.96 -8.47
N LYS A 28 -0.65 10.59 -7.24
CA LYS A 28 0.21 10.79 -6.07
C LYS A 28 1.45 9.90 -6.16
N THR A 29 2.59 10.51 -5.88
CA THR A 29 3.90 9.84 -5.75
C THR A 29 4.48 10.01 -4.36
N GLN A 30 3.92 10.91 -3.55
CA GLN A 30 4.36 11.24 -2.20
C GLN A 30 3.13 11.54 -1.33
N ALA A 31 3.29 11.40 -0.01
CA ALA A 31 2.32 11.83 0.99
C ALA A 31 3.04 12.13 2.30
N ILE A 32 2.32 12.79 3.22
CA ILE A 32 2.84 13.07 4.57
C ILE A 32 2.93 11.75 5.35
N ASP A 33 4.08 11.51 5.96
CA ASP A 33 4.24 10.47 6.96
C ASP A 33 3.55 10.92 8.27
N PRO A 34 2.52 10.22 8.74
CA PRO A 34 1.74 10.64 9.91
C PRO A 34 2.54 10.72 11.21
N GLU A 35 3.69 10.04 11.30
CA GLU A 35 4.50 10.02 12.52
C GLU A 35 5.46 11.20 12.60
N THR A 36 6.05 11.60 11.48
CA THR A 36 7.07 12.67 11.42
C THR A 36 6.50 14.01 10.93
N GLY A 37 5.37 13.99 10.23
CA GLY A 37 4.82 15.17 9.55
C GLY A 37 5.56 15.54 8.25
N GLU A 38 6.59 14.79 7.87
CA GLU A 38 7.41 15.07 6.69
C GLU A 38 6.85 14.39 5.44
N MET A 39 7.19 14.95 4.27
CA MET A 39 6.84 14.34 2.98
C MET A 39 7.69 13.11 2.70
N ALA A 40 7.05 11.96 2.48
CA ALA A 40 7.70 10.71 2.09
C ALA A 40 7.20 10.22 0.72
N ASN A 41 8.09 9.53 -0.01
CA ASN A 41 7.70 8.84 -1.25
C ASN A 41 6.72 7.70 -0.93
N LEU A 42 5.69 7.54 -1.77
CA LEU A 42 4.80 6.38 -1.72
C LEU A 42 5.53 5.14 -2.22
N TYR A 43 5.16 3.98 -1.68
CA TYR A 43 5.74 2.70 -2.02
C TYR A 43 5.57 2.38 -3.52
N ASN A 44 6.67 1.91 -4.13
CA ASN A 44 6.71 1.45 -5.50
C ASN A 44 6.96 -0.06 -5.57
N PRO A 45 5.93 -0.88 -5.84
CA PRO A 45 6.07 -2.34 -5.88
C PRO A 45 6.97 -2.85 -7.02
N ARG A 46 7.34 -2.00 -8.00
CA ARG A 46 8.26 -2.39 -9.09
C ARG A 46 9.72 -2.32 -8.71
N THR A 47 10.07 -1.51 -7.70
CA THR A 47 11.48 -1.23 -7.35
C THR A 47 11.77 -1.45 -5.87
N GLN A 48 10.76 -1.70 -5.04
CA GLN A 48 10.90 -1.86 -3.59
C GLN A 48 10.32 -3.19 -3.13
N ARG A 49 10.92 -3.76 -2.08
CA ARG A 49 10.43 -5.00 -1.46
C ARG A 49 9.42 -4.66 -0.38
N TRP A 50 8.33 -5.41 -0.32
CA TRP A 50 7.25 -5.15 0.64
C TRP A 50 7.73 -5.26 2.10
N VAL A 51 8.54 -6.30 2.39
CA VAL A 51 9.06 -6.60 3.74
C VAL A 51 9.98 -5.52 4.31
N ASP A 52 10.55 -4.66 3.47
CA ASP A 52 11.42 -3.56 3.92
C ASP A 52 10.57 -2.41 4.50
N HIS A 53 9.38 -2.19 3.93
CA HIS A 53 8.53 -1.05 4.28
C HIS A 53 7.33 -1.41 5.16
N PHE A 54 6.91 -2.67 5.18
CA PHE A 54 5.69 -3.11 5.82
C PHE A 54 5.88 -4.39 6.64
N CYS A 55 5.00 -4.56 7.62
CA CYS A 55 4.74 -5.85 8.26
C CYS A 55 3.25 -5.98 8.58
N TRP A 56 2.83 -7.19 8.91
CA TRP A 56 1.49 -7.45 9.43
C TRP A 56 1.45 -7.23 10.95
N ASN A 57 0.31 -6.81 11.46
CA ASN A 57 0.05 -6.93 12.90
C ASN A 57 -0.16 -8.41 13.29
N LYS A 58 -0.30 -8.68 14.60
CA LYS A 58 -0.36 -10.05 15.16
C LYS A 58 -1.45 -10.93 14.54
N ASP A 59 -2.62 -10.37 14.23
CA ASP A 59 -3.76 -11.11 13.65
C ASP A 59 -3.81 -11.05 12.12
N THR A 60 -2.79 -10.48 11.48
CA THR A 60 -2.65 -10.27 10.04
C THR A 60 -3.76 -9.47 9.36
N THR A 61 -4.58 -8.73 10.10
CA THR A 61 -5.68 -7.93 9.53
C THR A 61 -5.28 -6.52 9.15
N ARG A 62 -4.18 -5.99 9.72
CA ARG A 62 -3.69 -4.63 9.49
C ARG A 62 -2.24 -4.63 9.01
N ILE A 63 -1.97 -3.77 8.05
CA ILE A 63 -0.61 -3.48 7.58
C ILE A 63 -0.02 -2.39 8.49
N LEU A 64 1.19 -2.60 8.99
CA LEU A 64 1.96 -1.65 9.77
C LEU A 64 3.12 -1.13 8.92
N GLY A 65 3.39 0.18 8.99
CA GLY A 65 4.48 0.82 8.26
C GLY A 65 5.75 0.82 9.10
N LYS A 66 6.84 0.24 8.57
CA LYS A 66 8.16 0.19 9.21
C LYS A 66 9.03 1.42 8.91
N THR A 67 8.64 2.20 7.90
CA THR A 67 9.41 3.32 7.33
C THR A 67 8.47 4.48 7.02
N PRO A 68 8.99 5.71 6.84
CA PRO A 68 8.19 6.86 6.40
C PRO A 68 7.39 6.56 5.13
N THR A 69 8.02 5.91 4.14
CA THR A 69 7.35 5.44 2.92
C THR A 69 6.20 4.48 3.24
N GLY A 70 6.39 3.53 4.14
CA GLY A 70 5.36 2.58 4.53
C GLY A 70 4.15 3.26 5.19
N ARG A 71 4.41 4.10 6.19
CA ARG A 71 3.35 4.83 6.93
C ARG A 71 2.59 5.80 6.02
N ALA A 72 3.30 6.62 5.25
CA ALA A 72 2.70 7.52 4.27
C ALA A 72 1.85 6.77 3.23
N THR A 73 2.29 5.57 2.80
CA THR A 73 1.53 4.74 1.85
C THR A 73 0.24 4.19 2.47
N ILE A 74 0.30 3.70 3.71
CA ILE A 74 -0.87 3.16 4.40
C ILE A 74 -1.96 4.22 4.51
N GLU A 75 -1.59 5.44 4.90
CA GLU A 75 -2.52 6.57 5.04
C GLU A 75 -3.04 7.03 3.69
N ALA A 76 -2.14 7.35 2.74
CA ALA A 76 -2.51 7.88 1.43
C ALA A 76 -3.42 6.96 0.62
N LEU A 77 -3.21 5.64 0.72
CA LEU A 77 -4.01 4.63 0.03
C LEU A 77 -5.11 4.03 0.90
N SER A 78 -5.20 4.44 2.17
CA SER A 78 -6.14 3.92 3.17
C SER A 78 -6.17 2.38 3.17
N LEU A 79 -4.98 1.77 3.27
CA LEU A 79 -4.79 0.32 3.15
C LEU A 79 -5.43 -0.47 4.30
N ASN A 80 -5.74 0.20 5.40
CA ASN A 80 -6.41 -0.34 6.59
C ASN A 80 -7.84 0.19 6.79
N ARG A 81 -8.49 0.67 5.72
CA ARG A 81 -9.92 1.06 5.79
C ARG A 81 -10.78 -0.13 6.22
N THR A 82 -11.86 0.14 6.95
CA THR A 82 -12.73 -0.85 7.62
C THR A 82 -13.08 -2.04 6.74
N ASN A 83 -13.54 -1.80 5.51
CA ASN A 83 -13.97 -2.88 4.61
C ASN A 83 -12.81 -3.84 4.23
N VAL A 84 -11.58 -3.34 4.10
CA VAL A 84 -10.42 -4.19 3.77
C VAL A 84 -9.98 -5.00 4.98
N VAL A 85 -9.99 -4.39 6.17
CA VAL A 85 -9.68 -5.11 7.42
C VAL A 85 -10.72 -6.20 7.68
N ASN A 86 -12.01 -5.92 7.46
CA ASN A 86 -13.07 -6.92 7.58
C ASN A 86 -12.93 -8.06 6.56
N LEU A 87 -12.56 -7.75 5.32
CA LEU A 87 -12.27 -8.78 4.33
C LEU A 87 -11.10 -9.67 4.76
N ARG A 88 -10.00 -9.08 5.26
CA ARG A 88 -8.85 -9.85 5.77
C ARG A 88 -9.23 -10.73 6.96
N ARG A 89 -10.08 -10.25 7.88
CA ARG A 89 -10.63 -11.06 8.98
C ARG A 89 -11.37 -12.30 8.49
N LEU A 90 -12.27 -12.13 7.51
CA LEU A 90 -13.02 -13.24 6.92
C LEU A 90 -12.09 -14.24 6.21
N LEU A 91 -11.12 -13.74 5.45
CA LEU A 91 -10.16 -14.61 4.77
C LEU A 91 -9.23 -15.33 5.75
N ALA A 92 -8.81 -14.67 6.83
CA ALA A 92 -8.00 -15.27 7.87
C ALA A 92 -8.77 -16.38 8.62
N SER A 93 -10.07 -16.21 8.87
CA SER A 93 -10.88 -17.24 9.54
C SER A 93 -11.05 -18.53 8.74
N VAL A 94 -10.76 -18.50 7.43
CA VAL A 94 -10.76 -19.68 6.55
C VAL A 94 -9.35 -20.04 6.04
N GLY A 95 -8.29 -19.49 6.63
CA GLY A 95 -6.90 -19.82 6.29
C GLY A 95 -6.41 -19.28 4.93
N LEU A 96 -7.14 -18.34 4.30
CA LEU A 96 -6.78 -17.74 3.02
C LEU A 96 -6.00 -16.42 3.16
N HIS A 97 -5.70 -15.98 4.39
CA HIS A 97 -4.92 -14.78 4.68
C HIS A 97 -4.03 -14.96 5.92
N PRO A 98 -2.76 -14.51 5.88
CA PRO A 98 -2.06 -13.94 4.73
C PRO A 98 -1.75 -15.04 3.69
N PRO A 99 -1.57 -14.67 2.41
CA PRO A 99 -1.22 -15.65 1.40
C PRO A 99 0.18 -16.22 1.65
N GLN A 100 0.34 -17.51 1.36
CA GLN A 100 1.61 -18.22 1.40
C GLN A 100 2.22 -18.16 -0.01
N TYR A 101 3.12 -17.21 -0.25
CA TYR A 101 3.92 -17.11 -1.48
C TYR A 101 5.40 -17.09 -1.13
#